data_AF-A0A5P6PJL0-F1
#
_entry.id   AF-A0A5P6PJL0-F1
#
_cell.length_a   1.000
_cell.length_b   1.000
_cell.length_c   1.000
_cell.angle_alpha   90.00
_cell.angle_beta   90.00
_cell.angle_gamma   90.00
#
_symmetry.space_group_name_H-M   'P 1'
#
loop_
_entity.id
_entity.type
_entity.pdbx_description
1 polymer ?
#
loop_
_entity_poly.entity_id
_entity_poly.type
_entity_poly.pdbx_seq_one_letter_code
_entity_poly.pdbx_strand_id
1 'polypeptide(L)'
;MPDSRTVDAERFAEGDLIECAPSSERQQVDMLRRREANLRGFLLGETHQDLVRASYQKARSFMKIGRRVAEFDRGFAHGLPSYIIVCILTNNAWERDADLMDTEVVIRDCLGPPARVSRPTWSLPAGSWDTHFHVLGPQNRFPFAANRKYTPPDASFEACRSFHQALGIERGFVVHANTHGFDNTVDLDATARSEGQYLAVVRLDGTATPESCRALHRAGARGVRFAFNPQHGGTLDRAVFDHVLHCIGDLGWFVELHFAGSALPELESWIASIPIPVVIDHFGRIDPRHGLYDPSFEVLVSLAGRDNIWVKISGADRISHQGQPYTDVVPFAHRLVAVAPERLLWGSDWPHTGYFDAGRFPDAGKLLDAFAAFVPEERVRTAILVDNPLRLLGEATIPPLCLD
;
A
#
# COMPACT_ATOMS: atom_id res chain seq x y z
N MET A 1 -21.95 69.54 -29.09
CA MET A 1 -23.13 68.84 -29.65
C MET A 1 -22.62 67.73 -30.55
N PRO A 2 -23.30 66.58 -30.57
CA PRO A 2 -22.75 65.22 -30.51
C PRO A 2 -22.34 64.65 -31.87
N ASP A 3 -21.63 63.51 -31.93
CA ASP A 3 -22.16 62.22 -32.44
C ASP A 3 -21.08 61.10 -32.48
N SER A 4 -21.59 59.89 -32.29
CA SER A 4 -21.04 58.53 -32.27
C SER A 4 -20.13 58.11 -33.44
N ARG A 5 -19.20 57.17 -33.17
CA ARG A 5 -19.09 55.84 -33.83
C ARG A 5 -17.83 55.05 -33.44
N THR A 6 -18.07 53.81 -32.98
CA THR A 6 -17.33 52.54 -33.21
C THR A 6 -15.79 52.51 -33.08
N VAL A 7 -15.31 51.75 -32.09
CA VAL A 7 -13.97 51.13 -32.10
C VAL A 7 -14.16 49.63 -32.29
N ASP A 8 -13.63 49.12 -33.40
CA ASP A 8 -13.52 47.69 -33.73
C ASP A 8 -12.56 46.98 -32.76
N ALA A 9 -12.95 45.77 -32.35
CA ALA A 9 -12.10 44.86 -31.59
C ALA A 9 -11.12 44.16 -32.53
N GLU A 10 -9.83 44.46 -32.39
CA GLU A 10 -8.77 43.67 -33.01
C GLU A 10 -8.70 42.27 -32.38
N ARG A 11 -8.72 41.26 -33.24
CA ARG A 11 -8.52 39.84 -32.96
C ARG A 11 -7.04 39.60 -32.61
N PHE A 12 -6.77 39.06 -31.43
CA PHE A 12 -5.55 38.30 -31.19
C PHE A 12 -5.79 36.84 -31.57
N ALA A 13 -4.89 36.27 -32.38
CA ALA A 13 -4.95 34.88 -32.80
C ALA A 13 -4.41 33.95 -31.68
N GLU A 14 -5.06 32.79 -31.48
CA GLU A 14 -4.73 31.78 -30.45
C GLU A 14 -3.29 31.24 -30.51
N GLY A 15 -2.55 31.47 -31.60
CA GLY A 15 -1.18 30.99 -31.78
C GLY A 15 -0.14 31.72 -30.91
N ASP A 16 -0.36 33.00 -30.61
CA ASP A 16 0.69 33.85 -30.02
C ASP A 16 0.82 33.69 -28.48
N LEU A 17 -0.16 33.06 -27.83
CA LEU A 17 -0.13 32.81 -26.38
C LEU A 17 0.67 31.54 -25.99
N ILE A 18 0.98 30.66 -26.94
CA ILE A 18 1.55 29.32 -26.67
C ILE A 18 3.08 29.33 -26.70
N GLU A 19 3.71 30.24 -27.44
CA GLU A 19 5.18 30.32 -27.49
C GLU A 19 5.80 30.78 -26.17
N CYS A 20 5.04 31.51 -25.34
CA CYS A 20 5.50 32.02 -24.03
C CYS A 20 5.22 31.08 -22.84
N ALA A 21 4.58 29.92 -23.03
CA ALA A 21 4.25 29.00 -21.93
C ALA A 21 5.44 28.11 -21.50
N PRO A 22 5.64 27.82 -20.21
CA PRO A 22 6.63 26.86 -19.72
C PRO A 22 6.48 25.46 -20.36
N SER A 23 7.59 24.70 -20.47
CA SER A 23 7.64 23.42 -21.19
C SER A 23 6.68 22.33 -20.68
N SER A 24 6.32 22.37 -19.40
CA SER A 24 5.36 21.43 -18.78
C SER A 24 3.92 21.64 -19.24
N GLU A 25 3.53 22.88 -19.52
CA GLU A 25 2.18 23.21 -19.97
C GLU A 25 1.97 22.84 -21.44
N ARG A 26 3.00 23.01 -22.28
CA ARG A 26 2.98 22.52 -23.67
C ARG A 26 2.81 21.01 -23.76
N GLN A 27 3.47 20.26 -22.87
CA GLN A 27 3.32 18.79 -22.80
C GLN A 27 1.91 18.35 -22.38
N GLN A 28 1.26 19.08 -21.46
CA GLN A 28 -0.13 18.81 -21.08
C GLN A 28 -1.12 19.12 -22.21
N VAL A 29 -0.92 20.21 -22.94
CA VAL A 29 -1.75 20.58 -24.09
C VAL A 29 -1.65 19.53 -25.21
N ASP A 30 -0.45 19.02 -25.50
CA ASP A 30 -0.25 17.95 -26.49
C ASP A 30 -0.82 16.60 -26.04
N MET A 31 -0.75 16.27 -24.75
CA MET A 31 -1.37 15.07 -24.19
C MET A 31 -2.90 15.10 -24.34
N LEU A 32 -3.51 16.26 -24.11
CA LEU A 32 -4.96 16.45 -24.22
C LEU A 32 -5.44 16.38 -25.68
N ARG A 33 -4.69 16.94 -26.63
CA ARG A 33 -4.98 16.81 -28.07
C ARG A 33 -4.93 15.37 -28.57
N ARG A 34 -3.98 14.56 -28.08
CA ARG A 34 -3.89 13.12 -28.40
C ARG A 34 -5.07 12.34 -27.84
N ARG A 35 -5.56 12.70 -26.65
CA ARG A 35 -6.78 12.10 -26.06
C ARG A 35 -8.04 12.50 -26.84
N GLU A 36 -8.14 13.73 -27.32
CA GLU A 36 -9.27 14.20 -28.15
C GLU A 36 -9.33 13.48 -29.50
N ALA A 37 -8.19 13.30 -30.17
CA ALA A 37 -8.11 12.56 -31.43
C ALA A 37 -8.55 11.09 -31.27
N ASN A 38 -8.18 10.45 -30.15
CA ASN A 38 -8.59 9.08 -29.83
C ASN A 38 -10.08 8.95 -29.49
N LEU A 39 -10.67 9.96 -28.85
CA LEU A 39 -12.11 9.99 -28.54
C LEU A 39 -12.98 10.22 -29.79
N ARG A 40 -12.50 11.02 -30.75
CA ARG A 40 -13.19 11.23 -32.04
C ARG A 40 -13.20 9.98 -32.92
N GLY A 41 -12.21 9.10 -32.79
CA GLY A 41 -12.15 7.82 -33.52
C GLY A 41 -13.09 6.74 -33.01
N PHE A 42 -13.61 6.85 -31.78
CA PHE A 42 -14.36 5.78 -31.12
C PHE A 42 -15.89 5.89 -31.28
N LEU A 43 -16.41 7.02 -31.75
CA LEU A 43 -17.86 7.32 -31.73
C LEU A 43 -18.34 7.87 -33.08
N LEU A 44 -18.32 7.01 -34.10
CA LEU A 44 -19.03 7.27 -35.36
C LEU A 44 -20.41 6.62 -35.29
N GLY A 45 -21.44 7.38 -34.88
CA GLY A 45 -22.82 6.89 -34.95
C GLY A 45 -23.91 7.76 -34.31
N GLU A 46 -23.59 8.57 -33.30
CA GLU A 46 -24.59 9.41 -32.62
C GLU A 46 -24.38 10.89 -32.96
N THR A 47 -25.46 11.62 -33.22
CA THR A 47 -25.34 13.06 -33.45
C THR A 47 -24.90 13.75 -32.16
N HIS A 48 -24.07 14.79 -32.27
CA HIS A 48 -23.54 15.55 -31.14
C HIS A 48 -24.64 16.00 -30.14
N GLN A 49 -25.86 16.23 -30.62
CA GLN A 49 -27.00 16.62 -29.77
C GLN A 49 -27.52 15.48 -28.87
N ASP A 50 -27.43 14.23 -29.32
CA ASP A 50 -27.91 13.06 -28.55
C ASP A 50 -26.94 12.72 -27.41
N LEU A 51 -25.63 12.81 -27.68
CA LEU A 51 -24.58 12.65 -26.68
C LEU A 51 -24.65 13.73 -25.58
N VAL A 52 -24.95 14.97 -25.96
CA VAL A 52 -25.15 16.08 -25.02
C VAL A 52 -26.41 15.85 -24.16
N ARG A 53 -27.51 15.36 -24.75
CA ARG A 53 -28.76 15.10 -24.04
C ARG A 53 -28.64 13.91 -23.07
N ALA A 54 -27.93 12.85 -23.43
CA ALA A 54 -27.65 11.71 -22.55
C ALA A 54 -26.76 12.12 -21.36
N SER A 55 -25.75 12.96 -21.63
CA SER A 55 -24.85 13.50 -20.60
C SER A 55 -25.59 14.45 -19.64
N TYR A 56 -26.53 15.26 -20.15
CA TYR A 56 -27.43 16.12 -19.37
C TYR A 56 -28.31 15.33 -18.39
N GLN A 57 -28.96 14.25 -18.85
CA GLN A 57 -29.79 13.42 -17.98
C GLN A 57 -28.97 12.72 -16.89
N LYS A 58 -27.76 12.27 -17.23
CA LYS A 58 -26.86 11.59 -16.29
C LYS A 58 -26.38 12.56 -15.21
N ALA A 59 -25.84 13.73 -15.57
CA ALA A 59 -25.37 14.75 -14.63
C ALA A 59 -26.49 15.26 -13.70
N ARG A 60 -27.70 15.47 -14.24
CA ARG A 60 -28.87 15.91 -13.47
C ARG A 60 -29.36 14.83 -12.47
N SER A 61 -29.21 13.55 -12.81
CA SER A 61 -29.55 12.45 -11.90
C SER A 61 -28.60 12.34 -10.69
N PHE A 62 -27.34 12.77 -10.85
CA PHE A 62 -26.35 12.81 -9.76
C PHE A 62 -26.55 14.01 -8.80
N MET A 63 -27.20 15.08 -9.23
CA MET A 63 -27.33 16.34 -8.47
C MET A 63 -28.70 16.53 -7.82
N LYS A 64 -29.16 15.57 -7.00
CA LYS A 64 -30.41 15.68 -6.21
C LYS A 64 -30.28 16.46 -4.89
N ILE A 65 -29.52 17.55 -4.87
CA ILE A 65 -29.49 18.47 -3.71
C ILE A 65 -29.77 19.90 -4.20
N GLY A 66 -30.90 20.44 -3.72
CA GLY A 66 -31.43 21.75 -4.11
C GLY A 66 -30.52 22.90 -3.68
N ARG A 67 -29.70 23.36 -4.63
CA ARG A 67 -29.28 24.77 -4.85
C ARG A 67 -28.43 24.88 -6.13
N ARG A 68 -27.68 23.83 -6.49
CA ARG A 68 -26.77 23.82 -7.67
C ARG A 68 -27.44 23.54 -9.02
N VAL A 69 -28.65 22.98 -9.04
CA VAL A 69 -29.39 22.70 -10.30
C VAL A 69 -29.83 23.99 -11.00
N ALA A 70 -30.16 25.05 -10.26
CA ALA A 70 -30.65 26.32 -10.81
C ALA A 70 -29.55 27.22 -11.43
N GLU A 71 -28.28 27.01 -11.07
CA GLU A 71 -27.13 27.68 -11.71
C GLU A 71 -26.68 26.93 -12.96
N PHE A 72 -26.72 25.59 -12.92
CA PHE A 72 -26.45 24.73 -14.07
C PHE A 72 -27.45 24.97 -15.22
N ASP A 73 -28.76 25.04 -14.92
CA ASP A 73 -29.80 25.29 -15.93
C ASP A 73 -29.69 26.70 -16.55
N ARG A 74 -29.15 27.69 -15.82
CA ARG A 74 -28.90 29.05 -16.36
C ARG A 74 -27.74 29.08 -17.35
N GLY A 75 -26.64 28.39 -17.08
CA GLY A 75 -25.49 28.30 -18.01
C GLY A 75 -25.86 27.63 -19.34
N PHE A 76 -26.74 26.63 -19.29
CA PHE A 76 -27.24 25.92 -20.47
C PHE A 76 -28.16 26.79 -21.33
N ALA A 77 -28.98 27.65 -20.72
CA ALA A 77 -29.88 28.58 -21.42
C ALA A 77 -29.15 29.68 -22.21
N HIS A 78 -27.88 29.97 -21.90
CA HIS A 78 -27.05 30.96 -22.60
C HIS A 78 -26.17 30.36 -23.71
N GLY A 79 -26.35 29.08 -24.08
CA GLY A 79 -25.71 28.46 -25.24
C GLY A 79 -24.23 28.09 -25.05
N LEU A 80 -23.75 27.99 -23.82
CA LEU A 80 -22.37 27.57 -23.53
C LEU A 80 -22.20 26.06 -23.78
N PRO A 81 -21.09 25.61 -24.40
CA PRO A 81 -20.75 24.20 -24.54
C PRO A 81 -20.72 23.47 -23.19
N SER A 82 -21.23 22.24 -23.14
CA SER A 82 -21.39 21.46 -21.91
C SER A 82 -20.08 21.23 -21.14
N TYR A 83 -18.93 21.16 -21.82
CA TYR A 83 -17.63 21.06 -21.16
C TYR A 83 -17.23 22.37 -20.47
N ILE A 84 -17.62 23.53 -21.00
CA ILE A 84 -17.33 24.85 -20.41
C ILE A 84 -18.17 25.05 -19.16
N ILE A 85 -19.43 24.58 -19.15
CA ILE A 85 -20.26 24.62 -17.93
C ILE A 85 -19.68 23.72 -16.84
N VAL A 86 -19.20 22.52 -17.20
CA VAL A 86 -18.48 21.64 -16.26
C VAL A 86 -17.21 22.32 -15.77
N CYS A 87 -16.39 22.90 -16.65
CA CYS A 87 -15.17 23.61 -16.27
C CYS A 87 -15.45 24.85 -15.41
N ILE A 88 -16.49 25.64 -15.67
CA ILE A 88 -16.86 26.79 -14.84
C ILE A 88 -17.29 26.33 -13.44
N LEU A 89 -18.04 25.23 -13.36
CA LEU A 89 -18.50 24.67 -12.09
C LEU A 89 -17.42 23.86 -11.34
N THR A 90 -16.37 23.40 -12.03
CA THR A 90 -15.23 22.70 -11.40
C THR A 90 -14.01 23.59 -11.18
N ASN A 91 -13.85 24.71 -11.89
CA ASN A 91 -12.64 25.56 -11.82
C ASN A 91 -12.84 26.97 -11.23
N ASN A 92 -14.06 27.48 -11.01
CA ASN A 92 -14.25 28.79 -10.34
C ASN A 92 -14.71 28.66 -8.87
N ALA A 93 -13.97 27.86 -8.10
CA ALA A 93 -14.06 27.86 -6.64
C ALA A 93 -12.75 27.36 -6.00
N TRP A 94 -11.61 27.98 -6.31
CA TRP A 94 -10.37 27.76 -5.54
C TRP A 94 -9.53 29.02 -5.29
N GLU A 95 -9.99 30.21 -5.69
CA GLU A 95 -9.35 31.46 -5.30
C GLU A 95 -10.39 32.44 -4.76
N ARG A 96 -10.25 32.74 -3.47
CA ARG A 96 -11.11 33.57 -2.58
C ARG A 96 -12.31 32.84 -1.97
N ASP A 97 -12.00 32.03 -0.96
CA ASP A 97 -12.47 32.30 0.40
C ASP A 97 -11.53 31.58 1.37
N ALA A 98 -10.63 32.34 1.99
CA ALA A 98 -9.73 31.89 3.06
C ALA A 98 -10.44 31.79 4.42
N ASP A 99 -11.77 31.78 4.43
CA ASP A 99 -12.61 31.60 5.60
C ASP A 99 -13.92 30.94 5.13
N LEU A 100 -13.98 29.61 5.13
CA LEU A 100 -15.14 28.79 5.46
C LEU A 100 -14.88 27.31 5.13
N MET A 101 -14.93 26.50 6.18
CA MET A 101 -14.93 25.04 6.22
C MET A 101 -13.56 24.37 6.16
N ASP A 102 -12.88 24.49 7.30
CA ASP A 102 -12.20 23.39 7.97
C ASP A 102 -13.13 22.16 7.98
N THR A 103 -13.27 21.50 6.84
CA THR A 103 -13.85 20.16 6.77
C THR A 103 -12.74 19.27 7.29
N GLU A 104 -12.70 19.15 8.61
CA GLU A 104 -11.89 18.18 9.32
C GLU A 104 -12.04 16.86 8.55
N VAL A 105 -10.97 16.44 7.87
CA VAL A 105 -10.98 15.18 7.13
C VAL A 105 -11.10 14.11 8.22
N VAL A 106 -12.33 13.63 8.45
CA VAL A 106 -12.59 12.64 9.49
C VAL A 106 -11.91 11.34 9.08
N ILE A 107 -10.75 11.09 9.67
CA ILE A 107 -10.01 9.84 9.49
C ILE A 107 -10.78 8.75 10.23
N ARG A 108 -11.33 7.80 9.47
CA ARG A 108 -12.18 6.74 10.02
C ARG A 108 -11.39 5.79 10.92
N ASP A 109 -11.98 5.41 12.05
CA ASP A 109 -11.46 4.37 12.92
C ASP A 109 -11.66 2.98 12.30
N CYS A 110 -10.62 2.15 12.34
CA CYS A 110 -10.72 0.73 11.98
C CYS A 110 -10.86 -0.14 13.24
N LEU A 111 -11.20 -1.41 13.03
CA LEU A 111 -11.33 -2.39 14.11
C LEU A 111 -9.95 -2.72 14.70
N GLY A 112 -9.94 -3.04 15.99
CA GLY A 112 -8.79 -3.61 16.69
C GLY A 112 -8.84 -5.13 16.73
N PRO A 113 -7.73 -5.77 17.13
CA PRO A 113 -7.66 -7.22 17.26
C PRO A 113 -8.62 -7.69 18.35
N PRO A 114 -9.24 -8.88 18.21
CA PRO A 114 -10.09 -9.43 19.24
C PRO A 114 -9.28 -9.70 20.51
N ALA A 115 -9.92 -9.54 21.68
CA ALA A 115 -9.27 -9.77 22.98
C ALA A 115 -8.80 -11.22 23.20
N ARG A 116 -9.33 -12.17 22.42
CA ARG A 116 -8.95 -13.58 22.43
C ARG A 116 -8.70 -14.05 21.02
N VAL A 117 -7.64 -14.83 20.86
CA VAL A 117 -7.31 -15.55 19.63
C VAL A 117 -7.65 -17.02 19.81
N SER A 118 -8.16 -17.68 18.77
CA SER A 118 -8.30 -19.13 18.81
C SER A 118 -6.93 -19.80 18.89
N ARG A 119 -6.82 -20.94 19.58
CA ARG A 119 -5.60 -21.75 19.50
C ARG A 119 -5.58 -22.51 18.17
N PRO A 120 -4.43 -22.57 17.47
CA PRO A 120 -4.29 -23.42 16.30
C PRO A 120 -4.48 -24.90 16.68
N THR A 121 -4.88 -25.70 15.71
CA THR A 121 -5.11 -27.16 15.85
C THR A 121 -3.82 -27.98 15.86
N TRP A 122 -2.68 -27.31 15.69
CA TRP A 122 -1.33 -27.89 15.68
C TRP A 122 -0.38 -26.98 16.46
N SER A 123 0.74 -27.54 16.90
CA SER A 123 1.75 -26.80 17.67
C SER A 123 2.83 -26.26 16.75
N LEU A 124 3.15 -24.99 16.91
CA LEU A 124 4.28 -24.37 16.22
C LEU A 124 5.60 -24.98 16.73
N PRO A 125 6.60 -25.17 15.86
CA PRO A 125 7.95 -25.55 16.29
C PRO A 125 8.55 -24.54 17.26
N ALA A 126 9.40 -25.00 18.18
CA ALA A 126 10.18 -24.11 19.03
C ALA A 126 11.04 -23.16 18.17
N GLY A 127 11.20 -21.92 18.61
CA GLY A 127 11.90 -20.87 17.86
C GLY A 127 11.12 -20.28 16.69
N SER A 128 9.82 -20.55 16.57
CA SER A 128 8.98 -20.00 15.48
C SER A 128 8.96 -18.47 15.45
N TRP A 129 9.04 -17.93 14.24
CA TRP A 129 9.00 -16.51 13.93
C TRP A 129 7.65 -16.08 13.39
N ASP A 130 7.20 -14.91 13.86
CA ASP A 130 6.27 -14.06 13.12
C ASP A 130 7.05 -12.99 12.35
N THR A 131 7.17 -13.14 11.04
CA THR A 131 7.94 -12.23 10.20
C THR A 131 7.17 -10.98 9.76
N HIS A 132 5.92 -10.80 10.20
CA HIS A 132 5.14 -9.61 9.86
C HIS A 132 4.04 -9.35 10.89
N PHE A 133 4.31 -8.45 11.82
CA PHE A 133 3.32 -7.88 12.72
C PHE A 133 3.68 -6.42 13.03
N HIS A 134 2.75 -5.71 13.64
CA HIS A 134 2.91 -4.29 14.01
C HIS A 134 2.63 -4.11 15.50
N VAL A 135 3.33 -3.17 16.14
CA VAL A 135 2.94 -2.64 17.45
C VAL A 135 2.42 -1.22 17.24
N LEU A 136 1.27 -0.90 17.83
CA LEU A 136 0.59 0.38 17.64
C LEU A 136 0.32 1.05 18.98
N GLY A 137 0.81 2.27 19.12
CA GLY A 137 0.61 3.05 20.33
C GLY A 137 1.35 2.49 21.56
N PRO A 138 1.03 2.99 22.77
CA PRO A 138 -0.10 3.88 23.04
C PRO A 138 0.07 5.27 22.42
N GLN A 139 -1.01 5.83 21.87
CA GLN A 139 -0.96 7.08 21.08
C GLN A 139 -0.41 8.30 21.83
N ASN A 140 -0.51 8.31 23.17
CA ASN A 140 0.03 9.39 24.00
C ASN A 140 1.58 9.39 24.07
N ARG A 141 2.22 8.26 23.76
CA ARG A 141 3.68 8.11 23.70
C ARG A 141 4.17 8.01 22.26
N PHE A 142 3.42 7.29 21.43
CA PHE A 142 3.74 7.02 20.03
C PHE A 142 2.56 7.50 19.17
N PRO A 143 2.49 8.81 18.87
CA PRO A 143 1.38 9.37 18.11
C PRO A 143 1.31 8.77 16.70
N PHE A 144 0.11 8.65 16.16
CA PHE A 144 -0.05 8.34 14.75
C PHE A 144 0.21 9.56 13.87
N ALA A 145 0.66 9.32 12.65
CA ALA A 145 0.87 10.36 11.66
C ALA A 145 -0.43 11.10 11.33
N ALA A 146 -0.34 12.41 11.14
CA ALA A 146 -1.48 13.25 10.80
C ALA A 146 -2.11 12.89 9.44
N ASN A 147 -1.30 12.37 8.51
CA ASN A 147 -1.72 11.99 7.16
C ASN A 147 -2.14 10.51 7.02
N ARG A 148 -2.32 9.79 8.13
CA ARG A 148 -2.76 8.38 8.12
C ARG A 148 -4.12 8.22 7.41
N LYS A 149 -4.36 7.04 6.82
CA LYS A 149 -5.61 6.76 6.07
C LYS A 149 -6.75 6.24 6.95
N TYR A 150 -6.43 5.70 8.12
CA TYR A 150 -7.38 5.23 9.11
C TYR A 150 -6.71 5.28 10.49
N THR A 151 -7.52 5.24 11.54
CA THR A 151 -7.04 5.19 12.93
C THR A 151 -7.33 3.81 13.52
N PRO A 152 -6.31 2.95 13.72
CA PRO A 152 -6.50 1.74 14.51
C PRO A 152 -6.55 2.09 16.01
N PRO A 153 -7.20 1.27 16.85
CA PRO A 153 -6.99 1.38 18.29
C PRO A 153 -5.55 0.98 18.65
N ASP A 154 -5.14 1.32 19.87
CA ASP A 154 -3.85 0.89 20.40
C ASP A 154 -3.76 -0.64 20.42
N ALA A 155 -2.60 -1.16 20.01
CA ALA A 155 -2.24 -2.57 19.98
C ALA A 155 -0.81 -2.67 20.52
N SER A 156 -0.70 -2.60 21.86
CA SER A 156 0.57 -2.39 22.54
C SER A 156 1.53 -3.59 22.45
N PHE A 157 2.79 -3.36 22.83
CA PHE A 157 3.79 -4.41 22.94
C PHE A 157 3.34 -5.55 23.88
N GLU A 158 2.69 -5.24 25.00
CA GLU A 158 2.21 -6.26 25.95
C GLU A 158 1.09 -7.11 25.35
N ALA A 159 0.20 -6.50 24.56
CA ALA A 159 -0.84 -7.22 23.82
C ALA A 159 -0.22 -8.13 22.75
N CYS A 160 0.78 -7.64 22.01
CA CYS A 160 1.56 -8.44 21.07
C CYS A 160 2.26 -9.62 21.76
N ARG A 161 2.93 -9.39 22.89
CA ARG A 161 3.59 -10.44 23.69
C ARG A 161 2.60 -11.52 24.13
N SER A 162 1.44 -11.11 24.65
CA SER A 162 0.39 -12.03 25.08
C SER A 162 -0.17 -12.82 23.89
N PHE A 163 -0.32 -12.17 22.73
CA PHE A 163 -0.74 -12.80 21.48
C PHE A 163 0.27 -13.85 21.01
N HIS A 164 1.57 -13.53 20.94
CA HIS A 164 2.62 -14.47 20.56
C HIS A 164 2.73 -15.65 21.54
N GLN A 165 2.67 -15.40 22.85
CA GLN A 165 2.65 -16.45 23.87
C GLN A 165 1.46 -17.40 23.71
N ALA A 166 0.27 -16.87 23.38
CA ALA A 166 -0.93 -17.68 23.18
C ALA A 166 -0.83 -18.61 21.95
N LEU A 167 -0.03 -18.23 20.95
CA LEU A 167 0.16 -18.97 19.70
C LEU A 167 1.44 -19.83 19.66
N GLY A 168 2.35 -19.67 20.62
CA GLY A 168 3.65 -20.33 20.62
C GLY A 168 4.67 -19.70 19.66
N ILE A 169 4.52 -18.41 19.37
CA ILE A 169 5.49 -17.61 18.60
C ILE A 169 6.55 -17.08 19.57
N GLU A 170 7.82 -17.24 19.24
CA GLU A 170 8.93 -16.86 20.12
C GLU A 170 9.72 -15.66 19.61
N ARG A 171 9.73 -15.44 18.29
CA ARG A 171 10.56 -14.43 17.63
C ARG A 171 9.77 -13.68 16.57
N GLY A 172 10.32 -12.58 16.07
CA GLY A 172 9.67 -11.93 14.94
C GLY A 172 10.24 -10.60 14.49
N PHE A 173 9.65 -10.11 13.41
CA PHE A 173 9.91 -8.78 12.87
C PHE A 173 8.77 -7.83 13.24
N VAL A 174 9.07 -6.85 14.09
CA VAL A 174 8.18 -5.70 14.31
C VAL A 174 8.30 -4.82 13.08
N VAL A 175 7.34 -4.97 12.18
CA VAL A 175 7.30 -4.24 10.93
C VAL A 175 6.65 -2.88 11.16
N HIS A 176 7.26 -1.82 10.68
CA HIS A 176 6.73 -0.48 10.85
C HIS A 176 5.40 -0.30 10.10
N ALA A 177 4.39 0.20 10.83
CA ALA A 177 3.05 0.43 10.32
C ALA A 177 2.92 1.82 9.67
N ASN A 178 2.25 1.89 8.52
CA ASN A 178 2.04 3.16 7.79
C ASN A 178 1.32 4.23 8.63
N THR A 179 0.57 3.83 9.67
CA THR A 179 -0.13 4.75 10.58
C THR A 179 0.81 5.60 11.43
N HIS A 180 2.07 5.20 11.61
CA HIS A 180 3.09 5.97 12.32
C HIS A 180 3.99 6.82 11.39
N GLY A 181 3.72 6.84 10.08
CA GLY A 181 4.49 7.65 9.14
C GLY A 181 5.91 7.11 8.96
N PHE A 182 6.91 7.88 9.42
CA PHE A 182 8.34 7.52 9.39
C PHE A 182 8.96 7.54 10.80
N ASP A 183 8.15 7.71 11.85
CA ASP A 183 8.61 7.68 13.24
C ASP A 183 8.70 6.24 13.75
N ASN A 184 9.89 5.65 13.68
CA ASN A 184 10.15 4.26 14.07
C ASN A 184 10.22 4.03 15.59
N THR A 185 9.90 5.01 16.44
CA THR A 185 10.10 4.91 17.89
C THR A 185 9.33 3.76 18.53
N VAL A 186 8.11 3.47 18.07
CA VAL A 186 7.29 2.35 18.59
C VAL A 186 7.92 0.99 18.28
N ASP A 187 8.49 0.82 17.09
CA ASP A 187 9.10 -0.44 16.66
C ASP A 187 10.41 -0.71 17.41
N LEU A 188 11.18 0.36 17.64
CA LEU A 188 12.43 0.30 18.40
C LEU A 188 12.18 0.11 19.90
N ASP A 189 11.13 0.71 20.48
CA ASP A 189 10.69 0.43 21.87
C ASP A 189 10.32 -1.05 22.02
N ALA A 190 9.48 -1.57 21.11
CA ALA A 190 9.10 -2.98 21.10
C ALA A 190 10.31 -3.92 20.95
N THR A 191 11.26 -3.57 20.07
CA THR A 191 12.50 -4.31 19.87
C THR A 191 13.36 -4.33 21.13
N ALA A 192 13.61 -3.16 21.74
CA ALA A 192 14.42 -3.04 22.95
C ALA A 192 13.83 -3.82 24.14
N ARG A 193 12.50 -3.84 24.25
CA ARG A 193 11.77 -4.52 25.33
C ARG A 193 11.55 -6.01 25.09
N SER A 194 11.89 -6.51 23.91
CA SER A 194 11.69 -7.92 23.52
C SER A 194 12.78 -8.86 24.05
N GLU A 195 13.81 -8.35 24.71
CA GLU A 195 14.93 -9.16 25.24
C GLU A 195 15.61 -10.00 24.14
N GLY A 196 15.73 -9.43 22.93
CA GLY A 196 16.38 -10.07 21.78
C GLY A 196 15.47 -11.00 20.97
N GLN A 197 14.19 -11.11 21.34
CA GLN A 197 13.23 -11.94 20.61
C GLN A 197 12.74 -11.27 19.31
N TYR A 198 12.66 -9.94 19.28
CA TYR A 198 12.19 -9.19 18.12
C TYR A 198 13.28 -8.33 17.50
N LEU A 199 13.15 -8.09 16.20
CA LEU A 199 13.96 -7.18 15.40
C LEU A 199 13.03 -6.22 14.65
N ALA A 200 13.49 -5.02 14.34
CA ALA A 200 12.68 -4.02 13.64
C ALA A 200 12.86 -4.07 12.11
N VAL A 201 11.76 -3.89 11.39
CA VAL A 201 11.75 -3.52 9.97
C VAL A 201 11.20 -2.10 9.88
N VAL A 202 12.10 -1.13 9.69
CA VAL A 202 11.81 0.30 9.83
C VAL A 202 11.30 0.93 8.53
N ARG A 203 10.80 2.17 8.57
CA ARG A 203 10.64 3.02 7.40
C ARG A 203 11.64 4.15 7.40
N LEU A 204 12.16 4.46 6.22
CA LEU A 204 13.13 5.53 6.00
C LEU A 204 12.66 6.41 4.84
N ASP A 205 13.03 7.68 4.86
CA ASP A 205 12.79 8.65 3.80
C ASP A 205 14.11 9.25 3.30
N GLY A 206 14.02 10.29 2.45
CA GLY A 206 15.19 10.98 1.88
C GLY A 206 16.10 11.67 2.91
N THR A 207 15.73 11.72 4.19
CA THR A 207 16.56 12.28 5.26
C THR A 207 17.50 11.25 5.90
N ALA A 208 17.39 9.97 5.52
CA ALA A 208 18.26 8.92 6.02
C ALA A 208 19.74 9.22 5.71
N THR A 209 20.62 8.86 6.64
CA THR A 209 22.07 8.93 6.45
C THR A 209 22.69 7.57 6.81
N PRO A 210 23.91 7.26 6.33
CA PRO A 210 24.60 6.05 6.75
C PRO A 210 24.78 5.97 8.28
N GLU A 211 25.00 7.10 8.96
CA GLU A 211 25.13 7.18 10.41
C GLU A 211 23.82 6.87 11.13
N SER A 212 22.68 7.41 10.65
CA SER A 212 21.37 7.13 11.25
C SER A 212 20.99 5.65 11.03
N CYS A 213 21.27 5.08 9.86
CA CYS A 213 21.05 3.68 9.57
C CYS A 213 21.91 2.76 10.46
N ARG A 214 23.19 3.09 10.69
CA ARG A 214 24.04 2.38 11.67
C ARG A 214 23.51 2.48 13.09
N ALA A 215 22.94 3.62 13.49
CA ALA A 215 22.30 3.77 14.80
C ALA A 215 21.06 2.88 14.93
N LEU A 216 20.20 2.85 13.91
CA LEU A 216 19.04 1.96 13.86
C LEU A 216 19.44 0.48 13.88
N HIS A 217 20.51 0.11 13.18
CA HIS A 217 21.02 -1.27 13.21
C HIS A 217 21.47 -1.69 14.61
N ARG A 218 22.17 -0.82 15.35
CA ARG A 218 22.52 -1.06 16.76
C ARG A 218 21.29 -1.17 17.66
N ALA A 219 20.21 -0.46 17.32
CA ALA A 219 18.93 -0.54 18.02
C ALA A 219 18.07 -1.76 17.62
N GLY A 220 18.57 -2.64 16.75
CA GLY A 220 17.91 -3.90 16.37
C GLY A 220 17.16 -3.88 15.04
N ALA A 221 17.28 -2.81 14.24
CA ALA A 221 16.73 -2.81 12.88
C ALA A 221 17.53 -3.73 11.94
N ARG A 222 16.82 -4.46 11.08
CA ARG A 222 17.40 -5.44 10.11
C ARG A 222 16.80 -5.37 8.72
N GLY A 223 15.80 -4.52 8.52
CA GLY A 223 15.22 -4.29 7.21
C GLY A 223 14.53 -2.94 7.12
N VAL A 224 14.21 -2.54 5.89
CA VAL A 224 13.44 -1.33 5.61
C VAL A 224 12.24 -1.66 4.74
N ARG A 225 11.07 -1.11 5.09
CA ARG A 225 9.82 -1.33 4.37
C ARG A 225 9.47 -0.19 3.43
N PHE A 226 9.18 -0.54 2.18
CA PHE A 226 8.57 0.33 1.19
C PHE A 226 7.14 -0.17 0.89
N ALA A 227 6.17 0.44 1.59
CA ALA A 227 4.75 0.18 1.36
C ALA A 227 4.15 1.27 0.45
N PHE A 228 3.97 0.93 -0.83
CA PHE A 228 3.43 1.80 -1.87
C PHE A 228 2.19 1.24 -2.56
N ASN A 229 1.45 0.36 -1.85
CA ASN A 229 0.11 -0.02 -2.27
C ASN A 229 -0.83 1.21 -2.22
N PRO A 230 -1.44 1.62 -3.36
CA PRO A 230 -2.28 2.80 -3.42
C PRO A 230 -3.46 2.80 -2.44
N GLN A 231 -3.96 1.61 -2.06
CA GLN A 231 -5.04 1.48 -1.07
C GLN A 231 -4.66 2.06 0.31
N HIS A 232 -3.37 2.10 0.61
CA HIS A 232 -2.82 2.68 1.85
C HIS A 232 -2.20 4.07 1.63
N GLY A 233 -2.38 4.66 0.44
CA GLY A 233 -1.90 5.99 0.08
C GLY A 233 -0.40 6.09 -0.18
N GLY A 234 0.30 4.96 -0.35
CA GLY A 234 1.72 4.97 -0.64
C GLY A 234 2.01 5.16 -2.14
N THR A 235 3.16 5.76 -2.44
CA THR A 235 3.73 5.88 -3.79
C THR A 235 5.20 5.48 -3.72
N LEU A 236 5.73 4.89 -4.79
CA LEU A 236 7.14 4.54 -4.87
C LEU A 236 7.91 5.73 -5.44
N ASP A 237 8.72 6.37 -4.59
CA ASP A 237 9.77 7.27 -5.05
C ASP A 237 11.07 6.47 -5.20
N ARG A 238 11.49 6.25 -6.46
CA ARG A 238 12.70 5.47 -6.77
C ARG A 238 13.98 6.18 -6.31
N ALA A 239 14.02 7.51 -6.31
CA ALA A 239 15.18 8.26 -5.85
C ALA A 239 15.37 8.07 -4.33
N VAL A 240 14.29 8.09 -3.56
CA VAL A 240 14.32 7.77 -2.13
C VAL A 240 14.71 6.31 -1.89
N PHE A 241 14.17 5.38 -2.69
CA PHE A 241 14.55 3.96 -2.60
C PHE A 241 16.04 3.74 -2.81
N ASP A 242 16.61 4.29 -3.89
CA ASP A 242 18.03 4.16 -4.23
C ASP A 242 18.92 4.83 -3.19
N HIS A 243 18.52 6.00 -2.66
CA HIS A 243 19.21 6.68 -1.57
C HIS A 243 19.25 5.85 -0.28
N VAL A 244 18.11 5.27 0.11
CA VAL A 244 18.02 4.42 1.29
C VAL A 244 18.86 3.16 1.10
N LEU A 245 18.80 2.51 -0.08
CA LEU A 245 19.65 1.36 -0.40
C LEU A 245 21.14 1.69 -0.22
N HIS A 246 21.57 2.86 -0.69
CA HIS A 246 22.95 3.32 -0.50
C HIS A 246 23.29 3.47 1.00
N CYS A 247 22.39 4.04 1.80
CA CYS A 247 22.61 4.26 3.23
C CYS A 247 22.68 2.96 4.06
N ILE A 248 22.00 1.88 3.61
CA ILE A 248 21.98 0.59 4.31
C ILE A 248 22.98 -0.44 3.76
N GLY A 249 23.74 -0.11 2.69
CA GLY A 249 24.47 -1.08 1.87
C GLY A 249 25.36 -2.07 2.62
N ASP A 250 26.06 -1.60 3.67
CA ASP A 250 27.00 -2.44 4.45
C ASP A 250 26.36 -3.13 5.66
N LEU A 251 25.05 -2.96 5.89
CA LEU A 251 24.39 -3.42 7.12
C LEU A 251 23.83 -4.85 7.02
N GLY A 252 23.86 -5.47 5.84
CA GLY A 252 23.23 -6.76 5.59
C GLY A 252 21.71 -6.75 5.73
N TRP A 253 21.07 -5.59 5.55
CA TRP A 253 19.62 -5.45 5.66
C TRP A 253 18.89 -6.01 4.43
N PHE A 254 17.64 -6.42 4.63
CA PHE A 254 16.71 -6.68 3.54
C PHE A 254 15.77 -5.50 3.28
N VAL A 255 15.20 -5.44 2.09
CA VAL A 255 14.07 -4.54 1.79
C VAL A 255 12.77 -5.32 1.75
N GLU A 256 11.73 -4.76 2.34
CA GLU A 256 10.38 -5.32 2.34
C GLU A 256 9.47 -4.48 1.46
N LEU A 257 8.81 -5.09 0.47
CA LEU A 257 7.98 -4.41 -0.52
C LEU A 257 6.52 -4.80 -0.36
N HIS A 258 5.66 -3.78 -0.29
CA HIS A 258 4.20 -3.97 -0.31
C HIS A 258 3.56 -3.05 -1.35
N PHE A 259 2.88 -3.66 -2.32
CA PHE A 259 2.27 -3.01 -3.48
C PHE A 259 0.95 -3.71 -3.85
N ALA A 260 0.26 -3.22 -4.88
CA ALA A 260 -0.90 -3.92 -5.44
C ALA A 260 -0.44 -5.04 -6.39
N GLY A 261 -1.04 -6.23 -6.31
CA GLY A 261 -0.58 -7.39 -7.10
C GLY A 261 -0.62 -7.15 -8.60
N SER A 262 -1.61 -6.40 -9.10
CA SER A 262 -1.71 -6.05 -10.52
C SER A 262 -0.55 -5.21 -11.05
N ALA A 263 0.26 -4.58 -10.18
CA ALA A 263 1.44 -3.81 -10.59
C ALA A 263 2.69 -4.70 -10.79
N LEU A 264 2.65 -5.98 -10.42
CA LEU A 264 3.83 -6.83 -10.43
C LEU A 264 4.50 -6.94 -11.82
N PRO A 265 3.76 -7.08 -12.95
CA PRO A 265 4.39 -7.10 -14.28
C PRO A 265 5.21 -5.85 -14.60
N GLU A 266 4.76 -4.67 -14.15
CA GLU A 266 5.47 -3.41 -14.36
C GLU A 266 6.69 -3.27 -13.43
N LEU A 267 6.65 -3.95 -12.28
CA LEU A 267 7.71 -3.90 -11.27
C LEU A 267 8.78 -4.99 -11.46
N GLU A 268 8.52 -6.05 -12.24
CA GLU A 268 9.38 -7.23 -12.36
C GLU A 268 10.85 -6.88 -12.60
N SER A 269 11.13 -6.12 -13.66
CA SER A 269 12.50 -5.77 -14.04
C SER A 269 13.21 -4.96 -12.97
N TRP A 270 12.47 -4.10 -12.26
CA TRP A 270 13.02 -3.29 -11.17
C TRP A 270 13.29 -4.15 -9.92
N ILE A 271 12.31 -4.98 -9.49
CA ILE A 271 12.48 -5.88 -8.35
C ILE A 271 13.66 -6.82 -8.59
N ALA A 272 13.76 -7.39 -9.80
CA ALA A 272 14.86 -8.27 -10.18
C ALA A 272 16.24 -7.60 -10.17
N SER A 273 16.30 -6.27 -10.32
CA SER A 273 17.54 -5.49 -10.33
C SER A 273 18.07 -5.13 -8.93
N ILE A 274 17.27 -5.30 -7.88
CA ILE A 274 17.68 -4.97 -6.51
C ILE A 274 18.78 -5.95 -6.07
N PRO A 275 19.95 -5.48 -5.59
CA PRO A 275 21.12 -6.33 -5.34
C PRO A 275 21.13 -7.00 -3.95
N ILE A 276 20.22 -6.61 -3.07
CA ILE A 276 20.12 -7.13 -1.70
C ILE A 276 18.88 -8.05 -1.56
N PRO A 277 18.70 -8.75 -0.43
CA PRO A 277 17.49 -9.53 -0.21
C PRO A 277 16.23 -8.66 -0.27
N VAL A 278 15.24 -9.13 -1.01
CA VAL A 278 13.92 -8.51 -1.15
C VAL A 278 12.87 -9.44 -0.59
N VAL A 279 12.02 -8.94 0.29
CA VAL A 279 10.87 -9.64 0.84
C VAL A 279 9.60 -9.06 0.25
N ILE A 280 8.81 -9.89 -0.44
CA ILE A 280 7.51 -9.49 -1.01
C ILE A 280 6.41 -9.84 0.00
N ASP A 281 5.65 -8.83 0.43
CA ASP A 281 4.57 -8.96 1.41
C ASP A 281 3.34 -9.68 0.84
N HIS A 282 2.70 -10.50 1.67
CA HIS A 282 1.36 -11.06 1.52
C HIS A 282 1.02 -11.69 0.15
N PHE A 283 1.77 -12.70 -0.28
CA PHE A 283 1.65 -13.31 -1.62
C PHE A 283 1.73 -12.29 -2.75
N GLY A 284 2.41 -11.15 -2.55
CA GLY A 284 2.44 -10.06 -3.53
C GLY A 284 1.06 -9.44 -3.81
N ARG A 285 0.08 -9.60 -2.90
CA ARG A 285 -1.31 -9.12 -3.07
C ARG A 285 -1.99 -9.64 -4.34
N ILE A 286 -1.64 -10.85 -4.78
CA ILE A 286 -2.26 -11.54 -5.91
C ILE A 286 -3.74 -11.81 -5.61
N ASP A 287 -4.60 -11.56 -6.58
CA ASP A 287 -6.04 -11.84 -6.51
C ASP A 287 -6.31 -13.28 -6.97
N PRO A 288 -6.73 -14.20 -6.07
CA PRO A 288 -6.93 -15.60 -6.41
C PRO A 288 -8.00 -15.83 -7.49
N ARG A 289 -8.92 -14.87 -7.71
CA ARG A 289 -10.00 -14.99 -8.70
C ARG A 289 -9.50 -15.03 -10.14
N HIS A 290 -8.29 -14.54 -10.40
CA HIS A 290 -7.69 -14.57 -11.74
C HIS A 290 -7.02 -15.92 -12.06
N GLY A 291 -6.89 -16.81 -11.07
CA GLY A 291 -6.34 -18.15 -11.24
C GLY A 291 -4.80 -18.19 -11.33
N LEU A 292 -4.26 -19.40 -11.45
CA LEU A 292 -2.82 -19.67 -11.39
C LEU A 292 -2.02 -19.21 -12.61
N TYR A 293 -2.70 -18.81 -13.69
CA TYR A 293 -2.09 -18.32 -14.92
C TYR A 293 -2.27 -16.79 -15.07
N ASP A 294 -2.64 -16.10 -13.98
CA ASP A 294 -2.61 -14.64 -13.96
C ASP A 294 -1.17 -14.15 -14.22
N PRO A 295 -0.95 -13.21 -15.14
CA PRO A 295 0.39 -12.71 -15.46
C PRO A 295 1.14 -12.18 -14.23
N SER A 296 0.43 -11.56 -13.28
CA SER A 296 1.04 -11.07 -12.04
C SER A 296 1.49 -12.22 -11.16
N PHE A 297 0.74 -13.32 -11.09
CA PHE A 297 1.17 -14.47 -10.30
C PHE A 297 2.33 -15.22 -10.95
N GLU A 298 2.34 -15.34 -12.28
CA GLU A 298 3.48 -15.93 -13.00
C GLU A 298 4.76 -15.13 -12.77
N VAL A 299 4.67 -13.79 -12.77
CA VAL A 299 5.80 -12.92 -12.40
C VAL A 299 6.23 -13.15 -10.95
N LEU A 300 5.30 -13.30 -9.99
CA LEU A 300 5.65 -13.58 -8.59
C LEU A 300 6.43 -14.89 -8.47
N VAL A 301 5.98 -15.93 -9.18
CA VAL A 301 6.64 -17.24 -9.22
C VAL A 301 8.03 -17.14 -9.86
N SER A 302 8.16 -16.40 -10.97
CA SER A 302 9.44 -16.10 -11.62
C SER A 302 10.42 -15.42 -10.66
N LEU A 303 9.97 -14.36 -9.98
CA LEU A 303 10.75 -13.63 -9.00
C LEU A 303 11.16 -14.52 -7.81
N ALA A 304 10.24 -15.33 -7.26
CA ALA A 304 10.53 -16.24 -6.14
C ALA A 304 11.63 -17.29 -6.48
N GLY A 305 11.78 -17.63 -7.75
CA GLY A 305 12.85 -18.50 -8.23
C GLY A 305 14.26 -17.90 -8.09
N ARG A 306 14.39 -16.59 -7.89
CA ARG A 306 15.68 -15.89 -7.73
C ARG A 306 16.21 -16.04 -6.31
N ASP A 307 17.54 -16.05 -6.18
CA ASP A 307 18.20 -16.33 -4.89
C ASP A 307 18.02 -15.23 -3.84
N ASN A 308 17.81 -13.98 -4.25
CA ASN A 308 17.65 -12.86 -3.34
C ASN A 308 16.19 -12.48 -3.09
N ILE A 309 15.21 -13.20 -3.65
CA ILE A 309 13.79 -12.86 -3.49
C ILE A 309 13.11 -13.85 -2.55
N TRP A 310 12.43 -13.28 -1.56
CA TRP A 310 11.67 -13.96 -0.53
C TRP A 310 10.20 -13.57 -0.64
N VAL A 311 9.30 -14.48 -0.27
CA VAL A 311 7.86 -14.21 -0.31
C VAL A 311 7.23 -14.59 1.02
N LYS A 312 6.48 -13.66 1.61
CA LYS A 312 5.61 -13.97 2.75
C LYS A 312 4.33 -14.60 2.25
N ILE A 313 4.11 -15.87 2.58
CA ILE A 313 2.84 -16.57 2.32
C ILE A 313 1.85 -16.32 3.46
N SER A 314 1.61 -15.04 3.72
CA SER A 314 0.80 -14.48 4.79
C SER A 314 -0.29 -13.56 4.25
N GLY A 315 -1.18 -13.04 5.11
CA GLY A 315 -2.25 -12.15 4.64
C GLY A 315 -3.28 -12.84 3.76
N ALA A 316 -3.55 -14.14 3.99
CA ALA A 316 -4.59 -14.87 3.26
C ALA A 316 -5.98 -14.23 3.42
N ASP A 317 -6.25 -13.69 4.62
CA ASP A 317 -7.41 -12.84 4.94
C ASP A 317 -7.52 -11.59 4.08
N ARG A 318 -6.38 -11.11 3.55
CA ARG A 318 -6.31 -9.90 2.73
C ARG A 318 -6.56 -10.13 1.24
N ILE A 319 -6.28 -11.35 0.75
CA ILE A 319 -6.37 -11.69 -0.68
C ILE A 319 -7.51 -12.66 -0.98
N SER A 320 -7.94 -13.46 -0.01
CA SER A 320 -9.03 -14.42 -0.20
C SER A 320 -10.37 -13.72 -0.44
N HIS A 321 -11.14 -14.30 -1.34
CA HIS A 321 -12.52 -13.95 -1.61
C HIS A 321 -13.52 -14.97 -1.04
N GLN A 322 -13.04 -16.11 -0.52
CA GLN A 322 -13.86 -17.12 0.14
C GLN A 322 -13.93 -16.96 1.66
N GLY A 323 -13.03 -16.16 2.26
CA GLY A 323 -12.93 -16.04 3.72
C GLY A 323 -12.38 -17.32 4.34
N GLN A 324 -12.40 -17.45 5.67
CA GLN A 324 -11.88 -18.65 6.36
C GLN A 324 -12.56 -19.94 5.85
N PRO A 325 -11.81 -21.02 5.55
CA PRO A 325 -10.38 -21.24 5.82
C PRO A 325 -9.43 -20.87 4.66
N TYR A 326 -9.83 -19.96 3.78
CA TYR A 326 -9.03 -19.38 2.69
C TYR A 326 -8.60 -20.40 1.62
N THR A 327 -9.51 -21.32 1.26
CA THR A 327 -9.26 -22.43 0.33
C THR A 327 -8.86 -21.99 -1.08
N ASP A 328 -9.26 -20.79 -1.50
CA ASP A 328 -8.87 -20.19 -2.77
C ASP A 328 -7.37 -19.81 -2.84
N VAL A 329 -6.70 -19.67 -1.70
CA VAL A 329 -5.27 -19.33 -1.62
C VAL A 329 -4.36 -20.57 -1.70
N VAL A 330 -4.86 -21.75 -1.32
CA VAL A 330 -4.09 -23.02 -1.25
C VAL A 330 -3.30 -23.32 -2.53
N PRO A 331 -3.89 -23.23 -3.75
CA PRO A 331 -3.16 -23.57 -4.97
C PRO A 331 -1.97 -22.64 -5.25
N PHE A 332 -2.08 -21.37 -4.87
CA PHE A 332 -1.02 -20.36 -5.01
C PHE A 332 0.13 -20.66 -4.05
N ALA A 333 -0.19 -21.00 -2.80
CA ALA A 333 0.81 -21.41 -1.82
C ALA A 333 1.56 -22.67 -2.26
N HIS A 334 0.85 -23.70 -2.73
CA HIS A 334 1.49 -24.92 -3.26
C HIS A 334 2.48 -24.61 -4.39
N ARG A 335 2.12 -23.70 -5.30
CA ARG A 335 3.00 -23.32 -6.41
C ARG A 335 4.25 -22.60 -5.94
N LEU A 336 4.14 -21.70 -4.96
CA LEU A 336 5.30 -21.02 -4.37
C LEU A 336 6.19 -21.98 -3.57
N VAL A 337 5.59 -22.89 -2.79
CA VAL A 337 6.31 -23.93 -2.04
C VAL A 337 7.10 -24.84 -2.97
N ALA A 338 6.53 -25.21 -4.12
CA ALA A 338 7.22 -26.04 -5.11
C ALA A 338 8.44 -25.34 -5.75
N VAL A 339 8.46 -24.01 -5.76
CA VAL A 339 9.47 -23.21 -6.47
C VAL A 339 10.60 -22.75 -5.55
N ALA A 340 10.28 -22.30 -4.34
CA ALA A 340 11.26 -21.67 -3.46
C ALA A 340 10.99 -21.94 -1.97
N PRO A 341 10.89 -23.21 -1.53
CA PRO A 341 10.49 -23.55 -0.16
C PRO A 341 11.45 -22.98 0.91
N GLU A 342 12.71 -22.75 0.55
CA GLU A 342 13.76 -22.18 1.40
C GLU A 342 13.74 -20.64 1.48
N ARG A 343 12.88 -19.98 0.70
CA ARG A 343 12.73 -18.52 0.65
C ARG A 343 11.30 -18.04 0.90
N LEU A 344 10.48 -18.90 1.49
CA LEU A 344 9.16 -18.52 1.97
C LEU A 344 9.20 -18.17 3.45
N LEU A 345 8.38 -17.19 3.83
CA LEU A 345 8.25 -16.71 5.19
C LEU A 345 6.77 -16.70 5.58
N TRP A 346 6.50 -16.67 6.88
CA TRP A 346 5.16 -16.46 7.41
C TRP A 346 5.17 -15.40 8.51
N GLY A 347 4.11 -14.60 8.58
CA GLY A 347 3.79 -13.66 9.64
C GLY A 347 2.28 -13.52 9.81
N SER A 348 1.85 -13.07 10.98
CA SER A 348 0.43 -13.04 11.34
C SER A 348 -0.33 -11.88 10.69
N ASP A 349 0.35 -10.79 10.36
CA ASP A 349 -0.24 -9.47 10.07
C ASP A 349 -1.01 -8.86 11.24
N TRP A 350 -0.75 -9.33 12.48
CA TRP A 350 -1.31 -8.73 13.69
C TRP A 350 -0.89 -7.26 13.78
N PRO A 351 -1.78 -6.33 14.18
CA PRO A 351 -3.12 -6.52 14.75
C PRO A 351 -4.24 -6.46 13.71
N HIS A 352 -3.95 -6.75 12.44
CA HIS A 352 -4.87 -6.74 11.31
C HIS A 352 -5.53 -5.37 11.11
N THR A 353 -4.71 -4.34 10.90
CA THR A 353 -5.23 -2.98 10.70
C THR A 353 -6.01 -2.83 9.38
N GLY A 354 -6.86 -1.80 9.28
CA GLY A 354 -7.61 -1.51 8.05
C GLY A 354 -8.85 -2.38 7.82
N TYR A 355 -9.27 -3.18 8.80
CA TYR A 355 -10.56 -3.86 8.79
C TYR A 355 -11.66 -2.94 9.36
N PHE A 356 -12.78 -2.84 8.65
CA PHE A 356 -13.93 -2.03 9.06
C PHE A 356 -15.22 -2.84 9.24
N ASP A 357 -15.16 -4.12 8.92
CA ASP A 357 -16.25 -5.08 9.00
C ASP A 357 -15.84 -6.24 9.89
N ALA A 358 -16.54 -6.41 11.01
CA ALA A 358 -16.25 -7.45 11.99
C ALA A 358 -16.46 -8.85 11.42
N GLY A 359 -17.36 -9.01 10.45
CA GLY A 359 -17.59 -10.30 9.78
C GLY A 359 -16.43 -10.73 8.87
N ARG A 360 -15.54 -9.81 8.52
CA ARG A 360 -14.33 -10.08 7.73
C ARG A 360 -13.05 -10.06 8.55
N PHE A 361 -13.13 -9.73 9.85
CA PHE A 361 -11.97 -9.64 10.71
C PHE A 361 -11.37 -11.05 10.91
N PRO A 362 -10.05 -11.25 10.68
CA PRO A 362 -9.45 -12.57 10.75
C PRO A 362 -9.27 -13.07 12.20
N ASP A 363 -9.30 -14.39 12.37
CA ASP A 363 -8.79 -15.05 13.57
C ASP A 363 -7.39 -15.61 13.25
N ALA A 364 -6.37 -15.17 14.00
CA ALA A 364 -4.99 -15.57 13.73
C ALA A 364 -4.71 -17.06 14.00
N GLY A 365 -5.42 -17.69 14.94
CA GLY A 365 -5.34 -19.15 15.13
C GLY A 365 -5.85 -19.89 13.89
N LYS A 366 -6.89 -19.35 13.25
CA LYS A 366 -7.41 -19.88 11.97
C LYS A 366 -6.53 -19.56 10.78
N LEU A 367 -5.79 -18.45 10.79
CA LEU A 367 -4.73 -18.20 9.82
C LEU A 367 -3.59 -19.20 9.93
N LEU A 368 -3.21 -19.61 11.15
CA LEU A 368 -2.23 -20.68 11.38
C LEU A 368 -2.76 -22.06 10.95
N ASP A 369 -4.03 -22.37 11.21
CA ASP A 369 -4.67 -23.58 10.68
C ASP A 369 -4.65 -23.59 9.14
N ALA A 370 -4.96 -22.45 8.51
CA ALA A 370 -4.90 -22.31 7.05
C ALA A 370 -3.48 -22.44 6.51
N PHE A 371 -2.47 -21.87 7.20
CA PHE A 371 -1.07 -22.06 6.86
C PHE A 371 -0.66 -23.55 6.85
N ALA A 372 -1.17 -24.35 7.79
CA ALA A 372 -0.93 -25.79 7.77
C ALA A 372 -1.55 -26.49 6.55
N ALA A 373 -2.67 -25.98 6.03
CA ALA A 373 -3.25 -26.45 4.77
C ALA A 373 -2.48 -25.97 3.54
N PHE A 374 -1.90 -24.76 3.58
CA PHE A 374 -1.05 -24.21 2.52
C PHE A 374 0.27 -24.97 2.38
N VAL A 375 0.78 -25.53 3.48
CA VAL A 375 2.07 -26.20 3.56
C VAL A 375 1.88 -27.50 4.35
N PRO A 376 1.38 -28.58 3.73
CA PRO A 376 1.02 -29.81 4.45
C PRO A 376 2.23 -30.56 5.01
N GLU A 377 3.41 -30.37 4.43
CA GLU A 377 4.66 -30.99 4.89
C GLU A 377 5.22 -30.26 6.11
N GLU A 378 5.31 -30.95 7.25
CA GLU A 378 5.78 -30.39 8.52
C GLU A 378 7.21 -29.83 8.42
N ARG A 379 8.12 -30.55 7.76
CA ARG A 379 9.50 -30.08 7.54
C ARG A 379 9.53 -28.73 6.83
N VAL A 380 8.67 -28.52 5.84
CA VAL A 380 8.60 -27.25 5.09
C VAL A 380 7.99 -26.16 5.97
N ARG A 381 6.97 -26.46 6.78
CA ARG A 381 6.44 -25.50 7.76
C ARG A 381 7.50 -25.05 8.76
N THR A 382 8.28 -25.99 9.30
CA THR A 382 9.38 -25.69 10.22
C THR A 382 10.43 -24.82 9.55
N ALA A 383 10.80 -25.12 8.30
CA ALA A 383 11.73 -24.27 7.57
C ALA A 383 11.17 -22.84 7.42
N ILE A 384 9.91 -22.68 7.03
CA ILE A 384 9.28 -21.36 6.85
C ILE A 384 9.17 -20.56 8.15
N LEU A 385 8.91 -21.23 9.27
CA LEU A 385 8.73 -20.59 10.58
C LEU A 385 10.03 -20.39 11.36
N VAL A 386 11.08 -21.17 11.09
CA VAL A 386 12.31 -21.18 11.90
C VAL A 386 13.55 -20.92 11.05
N ASP A 387 13.84 -21.79 10.09
CA ASP A 387 15.12 -21.76 9.36
C ASP A 387 15.22 -20.59 8.37
N ASN A 388 14.13 -20.32 7.64
CA ASN A 388 14.06 -19.33 6.58
C ASN A 388 14.25 -17.89 7.11
N PRO A 389 13.57 -17.46 8.19
CA PRO A 389 13.84 -16.15 8.81
C PRO A 389 15.30 -15.99 9.25
N LEU A 390 15.92 -17.03 9.78
CA LEU A 390 17.33 -17.01 10.18
C LEU A 390 18.26 -16.94 8.95
N ARG A 391 17.94 -17.66 7.88
CA ARG A 391 18.67 -17.59 6.60
C ARG A 391 18.55 -16.22 5.95
N LEU A 392 17.37 -15.58 6.00
CA LEU A 392 17.17 -14.20 5.52
C LEU A 392 18.09 -13.22 6.26
N LEU A 393 18.19 -13.37 7.58
CA LEU A 393 19.08 -12.53 8.39
C LEU A 393 20.55 -12.78 8.08
N GLY A 394 20.95 -14.00 7.73
CA GLY A 394 22.35 -14.37 7.49
C GLY A 394 23.16 -14.51 8.78
N GLU A 395 24.28 -15.23 8.71
CA GLU A 395 25.08 -15.63 9.88
C GLU A 395 25.71 -14.45 10.65
N ALA A 396 25.97 -13.32 9.99
CA ALA A 396 26.65 -12.16 10.58
C ALA A 396 25.74 -11.23 11.40
N THR A 397 24.43 -11.43 11.36
CA THR A 397 23.44 -10.38 11.70
C THR A 397 22.63 -10.70 12.96
N ILE A 398 22.87 -11.89 13.53
CA ILE A 398 22.27 -12.41 14.76
C ILE A 398 23.25 -12.06 15.91
N PRO A 399 22.89 -11.16 16.85
CA PRO A 399 23.66 -11.00 18.08
C PRO A 399 23.73 -12.36 18.78
N PRO A 400 24.80 -12.69 19.54
CA PRO A 400 24.88 -13.97 20.24
C PRO A 400 23.60 -14.16 21.04
N LEU A 401 22.75 -15.06 20.55
CA LEU A 401 21.50 -15.41 21.19
C LEU A 401 21.90 -16.01 22.53
N CYS A 402 21.31 -15.53 23.62
CA CYS A 402 21.34 -16.27 24.88
C CYS A 402 20.56 -17.57 24.65
N LEU A 403 21.23 -18.55 24.08
CA LEU A 403 20.83 -19.94 24.06
C LEU A 403 21.41 -20.54 25.34
N ASP A 404 20.69 -20.35 26.45
CA ASP A 404 20.91 -21.12 27.67
C ASP A 404 20.15 -22.44 27.58
#